data_AF-A0A956LXY9-F1
#
_entry.id   AF-A0A956LXY9-F1
#
_cell.length_a   1.000
_cell.length_b   1.000
_cell.length_c   1.000
_cell.angle_alpha   90.00
_cell.angle_beta   90.00
_cell.angle_gamma   90.00
#
_symmetry.space_group_name_H-M   'P 1'
#
loop_
_entity.id
_entity.type
_entity.pdbx_description
1 polymer ?
#
loop_
_entity_poly.entity_id
_entity_poly.type
_entity_poly.pdbx_seq_one_letter_code
_entity_poly.pdbx_strand_id
1 'polypeptide(L)'
;LRALQEGEIQRVGADGVRHVDVRIVAATNRDLAREVEAGRFRRDLYHRLDVYQIRVPPLREHREDIPVLTGLFCDLARRRLGLGPVRIRPDALRALEVAPWPGNVRELENVLNRAALQCASRSPQRELVLIRAEDLVGLPGVRTDAEPPSDAPAPLLRGQPLPLKARLEEFQRGAIEQAVERNAGNWAAAARELGLHRSNLHHLARRLGMRESGRSDRRDRLR
;
A
#
# COMPACT_ATOMS: atom_id res chain seq x y z
N LEU A 1 39.40 13.35 8.94
CA LEU A 1 39.57 12.57 10.18
C LEU A 1 39.89 13.41 11.42
N ARG A 2 40.31 14.68 11.28
CA ARG A 2 40.73 15.56 12.38
C ARG A 2 39.74 15.62 13.55
N ALA A 3 38.43 15.64 13.29
CA ALA A 3 37.41 15.60 14.34
C ALA A 3 37.42 14.31 15.20
N LEU A 4 37.74 13.15 14.62
CA LEU A 4 37.80 11.84 15.28
C LEU A 4 39.20 11.51 15.84
N GLN A 5 40.24 12.19 15.35
CA GLN A 5 41.64 11.96 15.70
C GLN A 5 42.14 12.95 16.73
N GLU A 6 41.98 14.23 16.39
CA GLU A 6 42.60 15.38 17.04
C GLU A 6 41.55 16.16 17.86
N GLY A 7 40.27 15.83 17.73
CA GLY A 7 39.18 16.63 18.30
C GLY A 7 39.04 17.99 17.62
N GLU A 8 39.62 18.15 16.44
CA GLU A 8 39.68 19.43 15.72
C GLU A 8 38.55 19.56 14.70
N ILE A 9 37.76 20.63 14.83
CA ILE A 9 36.75 21.02 13.85
C ILE A 9 37.07 22.39 13.25
N GLN A 10 36.88 22.50 11.93
CA GLN A 10 37.03 23.74 11.19
C GLN A 10 35.69 24.08 10.53
N ARG A 11 35.23 25.32 10.73
CA ARG A 11 34.02 25.80 10.04
C ARG A 11 34.37 26.10 8.58
N VAL A 12 33.44 25.80 7.67
CA VAL A 12 33.60 26.10 6.25
C VAL A 12 33.82 27.61 6.08
N GLY A 13 34.94 27.99 5.46
CA GLY A 13 35.30 29.40 5.24
C GLY A 13 35.99 30.11 6.42
N ALA A 14 36.32 29.41 7.51
CA ALA A 14 37.09 29.97 8.62
C ALA A 14 38.49 29.33 8.69
N ASP A 15 39.52 30.14 8.95
CA ASP A 15 40.90 29.65 9.09
C ASP A 15 41.20 29.05 10.48
N GLY A 16 40.37 29.38 11.47
CA GLY A 16 40.55 28.92 12.84
C GLY A 16 40.03 27.50 13.09
N VAL A 17 40.89 26.68 13.68
CA VAL A 17 40.53 25.36 14.21
C VAL A 17 39.96 25.50 15.62
N ARG A 18 38.98 24.67 15.96
CA ARG A 18 38.41 24.58 17.31
C ARG A 18 38.56 23.16 17.85
N HIS A 19 39.02 23.04 19.09
CA HIS A 19 39.06 21.77 19.79
C HIS A 19 37.72 21.48 20.45
N VAL A 20 37.26 20.23 20.31
CA VAL A 20 36.03 19.73 20.92
C VAL A 20 36.29 18.36 21.54
N ASP A 21 35.65 18.12 22.68
CA ASP A 21 35.57 16.80 23.30
C ASP A 21 34.15 16.27 23.09
N VAL A 22 34.03 15.19 22.32
CA VAL A 22 32.74 14.64 21.89
C VAL A 22 32.74 13.13 21.97
N ARG A 23 31.63 12.57 22.48
CA ARG A 23 31.34 11.15 22.35
C ARG A 23 30.58 10.91 21.06
N ILE A 24 31.16 10.11 20.17
CA ILE A 24 30.58 9.81 18.87
C ILE A 24 29.81 8.49 18.94
N VAL A 25 28.56 8.54 18.49
CA VAL A 25 27.70 7.37 18.31
C VAL A 25 27.22 7.39 16.87
N ALA A 26 27.49 6.32 16.13
CA ALA A 26 27.08 6.16 14.74
C ALA A 26 26.17 4.93 14.59
N ALA A 27 25.19 5.03 13.71
CA ALA A 27 24.28 3.93 13.37
C ALA A 27 24.12 3.84 11.85
N THR A 28 24.08 2.62 11.33
CA THR A 28 23.97 2.35 9.89
C THR A 28 23.17 1.07 9.67
N ASN A 29 22.44 1.01 8.55
CA ASN A 29 21.77 -0.20 8.06
C ASN A 29 22.60 -0.95 7.01
N ARG A 30 23.80 -0.45 6.68
CA ARG A 30 24.73 -1.07 5.72
C ARG A 30 25.83 -1.81 6.45
N ASP A 31 26.29 -2.89 5.84
CA ASP A 31 27.48 -3.61 6.26
C ASP A 31 28.72 -2.78 5.87
N LEU A 32 29.30 -2.08 6.84
CA LEU A 32 30.45 -1.20 6.58
C LEU A 32 31.69 -1.98 6.16
N ALA A 33 31.88 -3.22 6.59
CA ALA A 33 33.02 -4.04 6.17
C ALA A 33 32.95 -4.30 4.66
N ARG A 34 31.77 -4.68 4.16
CA ARG A 34 31.53 -4.83 2.71
C ARG A 34 31.64 -3.51 1.93
N GLU A 35 31.21 -2.40 2.51
CA GLU A 35 31.34 -1.08 1.86
C GLU A 35 32.81 -0.63 1.77
N VAL A 36 33.66 -1.01 2.73
CA VAL A 36 35.11 -0.79 2.68
C VAL A 36 35.76 -1.65 1.59
N GLU A 37 35.42 -2.94 1.53
CA GLU A 37 35.92 -3.85 0.48
C GLU A 37 35.52 -3.38 -0.92
N ALA A 38 34.31 -2.86 -1.07
CA ALA A 38 33.82 -2.31 -2.33
C ALA A 38 34.36 -0.91 -2.67
N GLY A 39 35.25 -0.34 -1.83
CA GLY A 39 35.87 0.97 -2.04
C GLY A 39 34.91 2.16 -1.87
N ARG A 40 33.67 1.94 -1.43
CA ARG A 40 32.67 3.00 -1.21
C ARG A 40 32.81 3.67 0.16
N PHE A 41 33.48 3.01 1.10
CA PHE A 41 33.72 3.53 2.43
C PHE A 41 35.21 3.56 2.75
N ARG A 42 35.65 4.63 3.41
CA ARG A 42 37.06 4.79 3.76
C ARG A 42 37.46 3.87 4.91
N ARG A 43 38.52 3.09 4.70
CA ARG A 43 39.05 2.13 5.68
C ARG A 43 39.50 2.80 6.99
N ASP A 44 40.12 3.97 6.91
CA ASP A 44 40.61 4.71 8.08
C ASP A 44 39.49 5.24 8.98
N LEU A 45 38.35 5.61 8.38
CA LEU A 45 37.14 5.98 9.11
C LEU A 45 36.47 4.76 9.75
N TYR A 46 36.42 3.64 9.02
CA TYR A 46 35.83 2.39 9.52
C TYR A 46 36.48 1.93 10.82
N HIS A 47 37.81 1.82 10.85
CA HIS A 47 38.55 1.39 12.04
C HIS A 47 38.41 2.33 13.26
N ARG A 48 37.95 3.56 13.06
CA ARG A 48 37.70 4.53 14.14
C ARG A 48 36.28 4.49 14.67
N LEU A 49 35.32 4.12 13.84
CA LEU A 49 33.94 3.92 14.25
C LEU A 49 33.74 2.51 14.83
N ASP A 50 34.49 1.54 14.33
CA ASP A 50 34.41 0.12 14.68
C ASP A 50 35.17 -0.24 15.97
N VAL A 51 34.95 0.51 17.05
CA VAL A 51 35.56 0.23 18.35
C VAL A 51 34.69 -0.71 19.18
N TYR A 52 33.39 -0.42 19.25
CA TYR A 52 32.43 -1.25 19.96
C TYR A 52 31.10 -1.28 19.20
N GLN A 53 30.79 -2.44 18.62
CA GLN A 53 29.57 -2.63 17.83
C GLN A 53 28.42 -3.13 18.71
N ILE A 54 27.28 -2.46 18.59
CA ILE A 54 26.01 -2.96 19.14
C ILE A 54 25.15 -3.38 17.96
N ARG A 55 24.91 -4.69 17.85
CA ARG A 55 23.98 -5.23 16.86
C ARG A 55 22.56 -5.10 17.39
N VAL A 56 21.73 -4.36 16.68
CA VAL A 56 20.29 -4.27 16.98
C VAL A 56 19.59 -5.44 16.27
N PRO A 57 19.06 -6.42 17.01
CA PRO A 57 18.33 -7.52 16.39
C PRO A 57 17.03 -7.00 15.74
N PRO A 58 16.56 -7.62 14.66
CA PRO A 58 15.25 -7.35 14.08
C PRO A 58 14.14 -7.88 15.00
N LEU A 59 12.94 -7.30 14.88
CA LEU A 59 11.80 -7.62 15.76
C LEU A 59 11.41 -9.11 15.76
N ARG A 60 11.63 -9.81 14.65
CA ARG A 60 11.40 -11.25 14.54
C ARG A 60 12.25 -12.11 15.49
N GLU A 61 13.40 -11.60 15.94
CA GLU A 61 14.31 -12.30 16.86
C GLU A 61 13.96 -12.05 18.34
N HIS A 62 13.05 -11.12 18.64
CA HIS A 62 12.59 -10.76 19.99
C HIS A 62 11.08 -10.48 19.99
N ARG A 63 10.28 -11.51 19.71
CA ARG A 63 8.81 -11.38 19.58
C ARG A 63 8.12 -11.18 20.92
N GLU A 64 8.74 -11.60 22.00
CA GLU A 64 8.31 -11.42 23.38
C GLU A 64 8.11 -9.94 23.77
N ASP A 65 8.78 -9.01 23.06
CA ASP A 65 8.64 -7.58 23.30
C ASP A 65 7.42 -6.96 22.60
N ILE A 66 6.80 -7.68 21.65
CA ILE A 66 5.67 -7.17 20.85
C ILE A 66 4.51 -6.67 21.73
N PRO A 67 4.07 -7.38 22.80
CA PRO A 67 3.02 -6.87 23.69
C PRO A 67 3.37 -5.54 24.36
N VAL A 68 4.59 -5.40 24.87
CA VAL A 68 5.05 -4.20 25.57
C VAL A 68 5.17 -3.03 24.58
N LEU A 69 5.79 -3.28 23.42
CA LEU A 69 5.93 -2.31 22.34
C LEU A 69 4.56 -1.87 21.81
N THR A 70 3.62 -2.80 21.67
CA THR A 70 2.25 -2.49 21.23
C THR A 70 1.56 -1.54 22.20
N GLY A 71 1.65 -1.78 23.51
CA GLY A 71 1.12 -0.88 24.52
C GLY A 71 1.70 0.53 24.40
N LEU A 72 3.04 0.63 24.28
CA LEU A 72 3.75 1.89 24.08
C LEU A 72 3.27 2.63 22.82
N PHE A 73 3.18 1.93 21.68
CA PHE A 73 2.76 2.54 20.43
C PHE A 73 1.29 2.96 20.42
N CYS A 74 0.40 2.23 21.10
CA CYS A 74 -0.98 2.67 21.31
C CYS A 74 -1.04 4.00 22.09
N ASP A 75 -0.24 4.13 23.15
CA ASP A 75 -0.17 5.37 23.93
C ASP A 75 0.44 6.54 23.13
N LEU A 76 1.46 6.27 22.31
CA LEU A 76 2.03 7.26 21.40
C LEU A 76 1.03 7.69 20.33
N ALA A 77 0.32 6.73 19.72
CA ALA A 77 -0.73 6.99 18.73
C ALA A 77 -1.84 7.87 19.32
N ARG A 78 -2.29 7.54 20.54
CA ARG A 78 -3.25 8.35 21.30
C ARG A 78 -2.82 9.81 21.39
N ARG A 79 -1.60 10.06 21.86
CA ARG A 79 -1.06 11.42 22.07
C ARG A 79 -0.87 12.16 20.75
N ARG A 80 -0.31 11.48 19.75
CA ARG A 80 0.03 12.08 18.45
C ARG A 80 -1.19 12.40 17.60
N LEU A 81 -2.23 11.56 17.65
CA LEU A 81 -3.44 11.69 16.84
C LEU A 81 -4.59 12.39 17.58
N GLY A 82 -4.41 12.77 18.85
CA GLY A 82 -5.46 13.42 19.65
C GLY A 82 -6.68 12.53 19.86
N LEU A 83 -6.46 11.22 20.02
CA LEU A 83 -7.51 10.22 20.23
C LEU A 83 -7.79 10.03 21.73
N GLY A 84 -8.94 9.44 22.04
CA GLY A 84 -9.16 8.85 23.36
C GLY A 84 -8.26 7.63 23.61
N PRO A 85 -8.46 6.92 24.74
CA PRO A 85 -7.78 5.67 25.02
C PRO A 85 -7.72 4.74 23.80
N VAL A 86 -6.51 4.35 23.38
CA VAL A 86 -6.29 3.36 22.32
C VAL A 86 -5.97 2.04 23.00
N ARG A 87 -6.78 1.02 22.72
CA ARG A 87 -6.63 -0.33 23.27
C ARG A 87 -6.56 -1.33 22.13
N ILE A 88 -5.83 -2.42 22.35
CA ILE A 88 -5.74 -3.53 21.42
C ILE A 88 -6.49 -4.74 22.00
N ARG A 89 -7.26 -5.45 21.18
CA ARG A 89 -7.87 -6.71 21.58
C ARG A 89 -6.83 -7.86 21.58
N PRO A 90 -7.05 -8.93 22.37
CA PRO A 90 -6.16 -10.08 22.38
C PRO A 90 -6.01 -10.81 21.04
N ASP A 91 -7.04 -10.79 20.19
CA ASP A 91 -6.98 -11.38 18.84
C ASP A 91 -6.02 -10.61 17.92
N ALA A 92 -6.07 -9.29 17.96
CA ALA A 92 -5.16 -8.41 17.25
C ALA A 92 -3.72 -8.57 17.75
N LEU A 93 -3.52 -8.66 19.06
CA LEU A 93 -2.19 -8.88 19.63
C LEU A 93 -1.57 -10.20 19.15
N ARG A 94 -2.33 -11.30 19.17
CA ARG A 94 -1.86 -12.59 18.62
C ARG A 94 -1.49 -12.50 17.15
N ALA A 95 -2.27 -11.76 16.35
CA ALA A 95 -1.96 -11.55 14.94
C ALA A 95 -0.63 -10.79 14.75
N LEU A 96 -0.32 -9.83 15.62
CA LEU A 96 0.97 -9.13 15.62
C LEU A 96 2.13 -10.05 16.03
N GLU A 97 1.94 -10.96 16.99
CA GLU A 97 2.99 -11.88 17.46
C GLU A 97 3.39 -12.93 16.40
N VAL A 98 2.43 -13.40 15.60
CA VAL A 98 2.67 -14.43 14.57
C VAL A 98 3.27 -13.84 13.28
N ALA A 99 3.14 -12.53 13.08
CA ALA A 99 3.59 -11.88 11.85
C ALA A 99 5.13 -11.97 11.67
N PRO A 100 5.63 -12.21 10.44
CA PRO A 100 7.05 -12.40 10.14
C PRO A 100 7.94 -11.15 10.26
N TRP A 101 7.40 -9.95 10.53
CA TRP A 101 8.11 -8.66 10.70
C TRP A 101 9.46 -8.55 9.95
N PRO A 102 9.46 -8.19 8.65
CA PRO A 102 10.67 -8.05 7.85
C PRO A 102 11.55 -6.87 8.31
N GLY A 103 10.93 -5.82 8.85
CA GLY A 103 11.61 -4.64 9.39
C GLY A 103 11.76 -4.63 10.92
N ASN A 104 12.28 -3.51 11.42
CA ASN A 104 12.36 -3.24 12.86
C ASN A 104 10.97 -2.82 13.39
N VAL A 105 10.95 -2.37 14.66
CA VAL A 105 9.78 -1.84 15.37
C VAL A 105 8.96 -0.75 14.64
N ARG A 106 9.53 -0.09 13.63
CA ARG A 106 8.81 0.92 12.82
C ARG A 106 7.65 0.34 12.02
N GLU A 107 7.76 -0.90 11.56
CA GLU A 107 6.66 -1.54 10.85
C GLU A 107 5.47 -1.79 11.78
N LEU A 108 5.76 -2.29 12.99
CA LEU A 108 4.77 -2.45 14.06
C LEU A 108 4.11 -1.11 14.40
N GLU A 109 4.90 -0.05 14.61
CA GLU A 109 4.41 1.31 14.87
C GLU A 109 3.47 1.79 13.74
N ASN A 110 3.86 1.61 12.48
CA ASN A 110 3.06 2.03 11.33
C ASN A 110 1.74 1.26 11.22
N VAL A 111 1.76 -0.06 11.41
CA VAL A 111 0.54 -0.89 11.41
C VAL A 111 -0.42 -0.41 12.50
N LEU A 112 0.08 -0.19 13.73
CA LEU A 112 -0.73 0.28 14.86
C LEU A 112 -1.28 1.69 14.65
N ASN A 113 -0.46 2.62 14.14
CA ASN A 113 -0.90 3.98 13.82
C ASN A 113 -2.02 3.99 12.76
N ARG A 114 -1.88 3.18 11.71
CA ARG A 114 -2.92 3.05 10.67
C ARG A 114 -4.21 2.45 11.23
N ALA A 115 -4.10 1.38 12.00
CA ALA A 115 -5.25 0.74 12.64
C ALA A 115 -5.97 1.72 13.58
N ALA A 116 -5.22 2.43 14.43
CA ALA A 116 -5.77 3.44 15.34
C ALA A 116 -6.52 4.56 14.59
N LEU A 117 -5.95 5.06 13.49
CA LEU A 117 -6.58 6.08 12.66
C LEU A 117 -7.88 5.58 12.00
N GLN A 118 -7.89 4.36 11.47
CA GLN A 118 -9.09 3.78 10.86
C GLN A 118 -10.20 3.56 11.88
N CYS A 119 -9.87 2.99 13.05
CA CYS A 119 -10.81 2.78 14.15
C CYS A 119 -11.38 4.13 14.66
N ALA A 120 -10.54 5.15 14.74
CA ALA A 120 -10.95 6.50 15.14
C ALA A 120 -11.94 7.13 14.15
N SER A 121 -11.73 6.96 12.84
CA SER A 121 -12.65 7.45 11.81
C SER A 121 -14.04 6.80 11.89
N ARG A 122 -14.14 5.57 12.41
CA ARG A 122 -15.42 4.88 12.64
C ARG A 122 -16.10 5.28 13.96
N SER A 123 -15.37 5.91 14.88
CA SER A 123 -15.86 6.26 16.23
C SER A 123 -15.96 7.78 16.40
N PRO A 124 -17.12 8.38 16.07
CA PRO A 124 -17.27 9.85 16.06
C PRO A 124 -17.10 10.51 17.43
N GLN A 125 -17.24 9.76 18.53
CA GLN A 125 -17.17 10.29 19.90
C GLN A 125 -15.77 10.27 20.51
N ARG A 126 -14.76 9.68 19.85
CA ARG A 126 -13.36 9.59 20.33
C ARG A 126 -13.18 9.00 21.74
N GLU A 127 -14.19 8.37 22.34
CA GLU A 127 -14.16 7.91 23.74
C GLU A 127 -13.27 6.68 23.95
N LEU A 128 -13.22 5.76 22.99
CA LEU A 128 -12.39 4.56 23.04
C LEU A 128 -12.09 4.09 21.61
N VAL A 129 -10.82 3.88 21.32
CA VAL A 129 -10.37 3.28 20.06
C VAL A 129 -9.92 1.86 20.36
N LEU A 130 -10.70 0.87 19.92
CA LEU A 130 -10.41 -0.54 20.13
C LEU A 130 -9.96 -1.18 18.82
N ILE A 131 -8.67 -1.52 18.72
CA ILE A 131 -8.06 -2.17 17.56
C ILE A 131 -8.34 -3.68 17.61
N ARG A 132 -8.93 -4.21 16.54
CA ARG A 132 -9.22 -5.64 16.33
C ARG A 132 -8.30 -6.23 15.28
N ALA A 133 -8.27 -7.56 15.16
CA ALA A 133 -7.43 -8.23 14.17
C ALA A 133 -7.77 -7.78 12.73
N GLU A 134 -9.05 -7.54 12.44
CA GLU A 134 -9.55 -7.02 11.15
C GLU A 134 -9.07 -5.60 10.81
N ASP A 135 -8.69 -4.81 11.81
CA ASP A 135 -8.23 -3.43 11.64
C ASP A 135 -6.71 -3.34 11.37
N LEU A 136 -5.98 -4.45 11.53
CA LEU A 136 -4.53 -4.53 11.31
C LEU A 136 -4.21 -4.62 9.81
N VAL A 137 -4.39 -3.50 9.11
CA VAL A 137 -4.12 -3.42 7.67
C VAL A 137 -2.61 -3.38 7.39
N GLY A 138 -2.17 -4.25 6.48
CA GLY A 138 -0.79 -4.30 6.01
C GLY A 138 0.16 -5.01 6.97
N LEU A 139 -0.33 -6.05 7.66
CA LEU A 139 0.54 -7.01 8.34
C LEU A 139 1.48 -7.68 7.32
N PRO A 140 2.79 -7.73 7.58
CA PRO A 140 3.73 -8.40 6.69
C PRO A 140 3.42 -9.89 6.63
N GLY A 141 3.48 -10.52 5.46
CA GLY A 141 3.21 -11.95 5.28
C GLY A 141 1.73 -12.35 5.31
N VAL A 142 0.85 -11.52 5.86
CA VAL A 142 -0.58 -11.56 5.50
C VAL A 142 -0.67 -10.88 4.14
N ARG A 143 -0.47 -11.66 3.08
CA ARG A 143 -1.06 -11.29 1.80
C ARG A 143 -2.54 -11.19 2.11
N THR A 144 -3.07 -9.98 2.20
CA THR A 144 -4.46 -9.78 1.86
C THR A 144 -4.51 -10.25 0.42
N ASP A 145 -4.87 -11.51 0.20
CA ASP A 145 -5.30 -12.05 -1.08
C ASP A 145 -6.67 -11.43 -1.43
N ALA A 146 -6.72 -10.10 -1.30
CA ALA A 146 -7.59 -9.17 -2.00
C ALA A 146 -6.69 -8.35 -2.95
N GLU A 147 -5.71 -9.01 -3.56
CA GLU A 147 -5.68 -8.94 -5.01
C GLU A 147 -7.04 -9.53 -5.43
N PRO A 148 -7.96 -8.75 -6.02
CA PRO A 148 -9.21 -9.34 -6.51
C PRO A 148 -8.81 -10.56 -7.34
N PRO A 149 -9.54 -11.68 -7.29
CA PRO A 149 -9.24 -12.82 -8.15
C PRO A 149 -9.21 -12.31 -9.59
N SER A 150 -8.00 -12.07 -10.10
CA SER A 150 -7.73 -11.73 -11.48
C SER A 150 -7.74 -13.04 -12.27
N ASP A 151 -8.83 -13.79 -12.09
CA ASP A 151 -9.25 -14.92 -12.91
C ASP A 151 -10.42 -14.51 -13.82
N ALA A 152 -10.79 -13.22 -13.82
CA ALA A 152 -11.14 -12.62 -15.08
C ALA A 152 -9.83 -12.41 -15.84
N PRO A 153 -9.63 -12.96 -17.04
CA PRO A 153 -8.55 -12.48 -17.88
C PRO A 153 -8.78 -10.98 -18.02
N ALA A 154 -7.90 -10.17 -17.42
CA ALA A 154 -7.65 -8.85 -17.97
C ALA A 154 -7.49 -9.11 -19.47
N PRO A 155 -8.33 -8.55 -20.36
CA PRO A 155 -8.11 -8.75 -21.78
C PRO A 155 -6.74 -8.14 -22.01
N LEU A 156 -5.74 -9.03 -22.07
CA LEU A 156 -4.40 -8.74 -22.48
C LEU A 156 -4.62 -7.97 -23.76
N LEU A 157 -4.21 -6.71 -23.74
CA LEU A 157 -4.10 -5.81 -24.87
C LEU A 157 -3.06 -6.41 -25.84
N ARG A 158 -3.33 -7.61 -26.34
CA ARG A 158 -2.55 -8.37 -27.32
C ARG A 158 -3.46 -8.52 -28.52
N GLY A 159 -3.66 -7.40 -29.19
CA GLY A 159 -4.21 -7.33 -30.53
C GLY A 159 -3.34 -6.36 -31.31
N GLN A 160 -3.11 -6.67 -32.59
CA GLN A 160 -2.34 -5.90 -33.56
C GLN A 160 -2.60 -4.38 -33.49
N PRO A 161 -1.71 -3.51 -34.03
CA PRO A 161 -1.89 -2.05 -33.97
C PRO A 161 -3.10 -1.61 -34.81
N LEU A 162 -4.30 -1.74 -34.26
CA LEU A 162 -5.50 -1.12 -34.78
C LEU A 162 -5.50 0.36 -34.40
N PRO A 163 -5.94 1.26 -35.30
CA PRO A 163 -6.15 2.65 -34.96
C PRO A 163 -7.15 2.78 -33.80
N LEU A 164 -6.91 3.77 -32.91
CA LEU A 164 -7.66 4.00 -31.68
C LEU A 164 -9.19 3.97 -31.86
N LYS A 165 -9.68 4.46 -33.01
CA LYS A 165 -11.09 4.47 -33.38
C LYS A 165 -11.69 3.05 -33.42
N ALA A 166 -11.02 2.10 -34.08
CA ALA A 166 -11.52 0.73 -34.19
C ALA A 166 -11.55 0.02 -32.82
N ARG A 167 -10.58 0.32 -31.94
CA ARG A 167 -10.53 -0.21 -30.58
C ARG A 167 -11.67 0.31 -29.70
N LEU A 168 -11.99 1.60 -29.84
CA LEU A 168 -13.11 2.20 -29.13
C LEU A 168 -14.45 1.62 -29.63
N GLU A 169 -14.59 1.38 -30.92
CA GLU A 169 -15.80 0.77 -31.51
C GLU A 169 -16.00 -0.68 -31.04
N GLU A 170 -14.93 -1.47 -30.91
CA GLU A 170 -14.99 -2.84 -30.39
C GLU A 170 -15.34 -2.87 -28.90
N PHE A 171 -14.74 -1.98 -28.09
CA PHE A 171 -15.09 -1.85 -26.69
C PHE A 171 -16.55 -1.40 -26.50
N GLN A 172 -17.01 -0.44 -27.29
CA GLN A 172 -18.40 0.02 -27.28
C GLN A 172 -19.37 -1.10 -27.67
N ARG A 173 -19.04 -1.91 -28.69
CA ARG A 173 -19.85 -3.08 -29.06
C ARG A 173 -19.99 -4.05 -27.90
N GLY A 174 -18.87 -4.46 -27.30
CA GLY A 174 -18.88 -5.40 -26.17
C GLY A 174 -19.67 -4.88 -24.96
N ALA A 175 -19.51 -3.59 -24.63
CA ALA A 175 -20.25 -2.99 -23.53
C ALA A 175 -21.78 -2.96 -23.77
N ILE A 176 -22.22 -2.70 -25.01
CA ILE A 176 -23.64 -2.69 -25.38
C ILE A 176 -24.21 -4.11 -25.39
N GLU A 177 -23.51 -5.10 -25.93
CA GLU A 177 -23.97 -6.50 -25.96
C GLU A 177 -24.17 -7.04 -24.55
N GLN A 178 -23.19 -6.85 -23.67
CA GLN A 178 -23.29 -7.30 -22.29
C GLN A 178 -24.40 -6.61 -21.51
N ALA A 179 -24.60 -5.30 -21.73
CA ALA A 179 -25.70 -4.57 -21.09
C ALA A 179 -27.08 -5.04 -21.60
N VAL A 180 -27.21 -5.35 -22.90
CA VAL A 180 -28.47 -5.88 -23.46
C VAL A 180 -28.73 -7.30 -22.97
N GLU A 181 -27.70 -8.14 -22.85
CA GLU A 181 -27.78 -9.50 -22.33
C GLU A 181 -28.19 -9.53 -20.85
N ARG A 182 -27.55 -8.72 -20.01
CA ARG A 182 -27.92 -8.57 -18.58
C ARG A 182 -29.36 -8.10 -18.38
N ASN A 183 -29.89 -7.33 -19.32
CA ASN A 183 -31.26 -6.83 -19.29
C ASN A 183 -32.23 -7.66 -20.16
N ALA A 184 -31.89 -8.90 -20.50
CA ALA A 184 -32.73 -9.85 -21.23
C ALA A 184 -33.33 -9.29 -22.54
N GLY A 185 -32.55 -8.51 -23.29
CA GLY A 185 -32.97 -7.89 -24.56
C GLY A 185 -33.71 -6.55 -24.41
N ASN A 186 -33.85 -6.02 -23.19
CA ASN A 186 -34.51 -4.74 -22.97
C ASN A 186 -33.56 -3.55 -23.17
N TRP A 187 -33.56 -3.00 -24.39
CA TRP A 187 -32.76 -1.84 -24.79
C TRP A 187 -32.99 -0.57 -23.95
N ALA A 188 -34.20 -0.38 -23.39
CA ALA A 188 -34.49 0.78 -22.54
C ALA A 188 -33.89 0.65 -21.13
N ALA A 189 -33.71 -0.57 -20.64
CA ALA A 189 -33.03 -0.85 -19.38
C ALA A 189 -31.50 -0.83 -19.56
N ALA A 190 -31.00 -1.43 -20.64
CA ALA A 190 -29.59 -1.37 -21.01
C ALA A 190 -29.08 0.07 -21.22
N ALA A 191 -29.89 0.94 -21.83
CA ALA A 191 -29.53 2.35 -22.00
C ALA A 191 -29.40 3.09 -20.67
N ARG A 192 -30.29 2.83 -19.71
CA ARG A 192 -30.22 3.43 -18.37
C ARG A 192 -29.00 2.95 -17.59
N GLU A 193 -28.65 1.67 -17.70
CA GLU A 193 -27.45 1.09 -17.10
C GLU A 193 -26.17 1.75 -17.65
N LEU A 194 -26.12 1.98 -18.97
CA LEU A 194 -24.98 2.61 -19.63
C LEU A 194 -24.98 4.15 -19.51
N GLY A 195 -25.94 4.75 -18.80
CA GLY A 195 -26.05 6.20 -18.65
C GLY A 195 -26.42 6.96 -19.93
N LEU A 196 -27.03 6.28 -20.91
CA LEU A 196 -27.39 6.83 -22.21
C LEU A 196 -28.91 6.95 -22.38
N HIS A 197 -29.35 7.92 -23.18
CA HIS A 197 -30.74 7.97 -23.60
C HIS A 197 -31.04 6.83 -24.58
N ARG A 198 -32.25 6.24 -24.51
CA ARG A 198 -32.64 5.08 -25.35
C ARG A 198 -32.37 5.32 -26.84
N SER A 199 -32.76 6.48 -27.37
CA SER A 199 -32.53 6.85 -28.77
C SER A 199 -31.04 6.88 -29.12
N ASN A 200 -30.19 7.39 -28.23
CA ASN A 200 -28.73 7.47 -28.45
C ASN A 200 -28.08 6.09 -28.47
N LEU A 201 -28.55 5.17 -27.63
CA LEU A 201 -28.09 3.78 -27.64
C LEU A 201 -28.44 3.09 -28.96
N HIS A 202 -29.65 3.28 -29.49
CA HIS A 202 -30.05 2.72 -30.79
C HIS A 202 -29.22 3.29 -31.95
N HIS A 203 -28.97 4.61 -31.95
CA HIS A 203 -28.11 5.24 -32.96
C HIS A 203 -26.67 4.73 -32.88
N LEU A 204 -26.14 4.54 -31.67
CA LEU A 204 -24.80 4.02 -31.44
C LEU A 204 -24.68 2.55 -31.90
N ALA A 205 -25.65 1.70 -31.59
CA ALA A 205 -25.68 0.30 -32.01
C ALA A 205 -25.75 0.13 -33.54
N ARG A 206 -26.56 0.95 -34.23
CA ARG A 206 -26.59 0.97 -35.70
C ARG A 206 -25.28 1.44 -36.32
N ARG A 207 -24.68 2.49 -35.76
CA ARG A 207 -23.37 3.00 -36.23
C ARG A 207 -22.26 1.96 -36.09
N LEU A 208 -22.35 1.12 -35.06
CA LEU A 208 -21.44 -0.01 -34.84
C LEU A 208 -21.83 -1.27 -35.66
N GLY A 209 -22.88 -1.23 -36.49
CA GLY A 209 -23.28 -2.36 -37.33
C GLY A 209 -23.84 -3.56 -36.57
N MET A 210 -24.38 -3.36 -35.36
CA MET A 210 -25.01 -4.42 -34.56
C MET A 210 -26.39 -4.73 -35.15
N ARG A 211 -26.69 -6.01 -35.44
CA ARG A 211 -28.01 -6.44 -35.92
C ARG A 211 -28.99 -6.41 -34.75
N GLU A 212 -30.07 -5.64 -34.88
CA GLU A 212 -31.15 -5.62 -33.88
C GLU A 212 -31.92 -6.95 -33.91
N SER A 213 -31.53 -7.90 -33.06
CA SER A 213 -32.31 -9.11 -32.78
C SER A 213 -33.54 -8.74 -31.94
N GLY A 214 -34.53 -8.09 -32.55
CA GLY A 214 -35.61 -7.50 -31.75
C GLY A 214 -36.82 -6.93 -32.46
N ARG A 215 -37.17 -7.38 -33.68
CA ARG A 215 -38.54 -7.33 -34.25
C ARG A 215 -38.52 -7.85 -35.70
N SER A 216 -38.64 -9.17 -35.89
CA SER A 216 -39.05 -9.72 -37.19
C SER A 216 -39.76 -11.07 -37.14
N ASP A 217 -39.81 -11.79 -36.02
CA ASP A 217 -40.22 -13.21 -36.07
C ASP A 217 -41.46 -13.58 -35.22
N ARG A 218 -42.43 -12.65 -35.08
CA ARG A 218 -43.76 -12.95 -34.48
C ARG A 218 -44.95 -12.70 -35.42
N ARG A 219 -44.71 -12.49 -36.72
CA ARG A 219 -45.76 -12.42 -37.75
C ARG A 219 -45.50 -13.44 -38.85
N ASP A 220 -45.40 -14.73 -38.51
CA ASP A 220 -45.54 -15.80 -39.53
C ASP A 220 -45.94 -17.17 -38.95
N ARG A 221 -46.62 -17.21 -37.80
CA ARG A 221 -47.26 -18.44 -37.27
C ARG A 221 -48.73 -18.23 -36.92
N LEU A 222 -49.48 -17.64 -37.85
CA LEU A 222 -50.94 -17.62 -37.84
C LEU A 222 -51.44 -17.18 -39.22
N ARG A 223 -51.23 -18.02 -40.24
CA ARG A 223 -52.14 -18.31 -41.34
C ARG A 223 -51.87 -19.71 -41.86
#